data_AF-A0A7J5WM82-F1
#
_entry.id   AF-A0A7J5WM82-F1
#
_cell.length_a   1.000
_cell.length_b   1.000
_cell.length_c   1.000
_cell.angle_alpha   90.00
_cell.angle_beta   90.00
_cell.angle_gamma   90.00
#
_symmetry.space_group_name_H-M   'P 1'
#
loop_
_entity.id
_entity.type
_entity.pdbx_description
1 polymer ?
#
loop_
_entity_poly.entity_id
_entity_poly.type
_entity_poly.pdbx_seq_one_letter_code
_entity_poly.pdbx_strand_id
1 'polypeptide(L)' 'YDTEQLAWKYTIYDAAVNKTVYNTTLNGYSNKGHYFGDQLSIEERKALVEYLKTL' A
#
# COMPACT_ATOMS: atom_id res chain seq x y z
N TYR A 1 23.50 -10.76 10.26
CA TYR A 1 24.19 -11.95 9.76
C TYR A 1 23.51 -13.16 10.36
N ASP A 2 22.94 -14.03 9.53
CA ASP A 2 22.42 -15.34 9.96
C ASP A 2 23.56 -16.36 9.79
N THR A 3 24.03 -16.92 10.89
CA THR A 3 25.21 -17.80 10.90
C THR A 3 24.89 -19.21 10.37
N GLU A 4 23.61 -19.56 10.19
CA GLU A 4 23.20 -20.89 9.71
C GLU A 4 22.92 -20.92 8.20
N GLN A 5 22.40 -19.82 7.64
CA GLN A 5 22.04 -19.76 6.21
C GLN A 5 23.03 -18.98 5.32
N LEU A 6 24.09 -18.38 5.87
CA LEU A 6 25.10 -17.59 5.13
C LEU A 6 24.48 -16.59 4.12
N ALA A 7 23.29 -16.08 4.43
CA ALA A 7 22.48 -15.28 3.54
C ALA A 7 21.83 -14.11 4.29
N TRP A 8 21.22 -13.20 3.54
CA TRP A 8 20.47 -12.09 4.12
C TRP A 8 19.22 -12.62 4.81
N LYS A 9 18.91 -12.09 6.00
CA LYS A 9 17.66 -12.44 6.68
C LYS A 9 16.50 -11.97 5.82
N TYR A 10 15.62 -12.89 5.45
CA TYR A 10 14.39 -12.60 4.71
C TYR A 10 13.20 -13.27 5.41
N THR A 11 12.02 -12.68 5.25
CA THR A 11 10.77 -13.21 5.79
C THR A 11 9.92 -13.69 4.62
N ILE A 12 9.39 -14.90 4.71
CA ILE A 12 8.38 -15.40 3.77
C ILE A 12 7.03 -14.91 4.26
N TYR A 13 6.31 -14.19 3.42
CA TYR A 13 4.97 -13.70 3.73
C TYR A 13 3.90 -14.65 3.22
N ASP A 14 2.80 -14.75 3.97
CA ASP A 14 1.62 -15.47 3.53
C ASP A 14 1.03 -14.82 2.27
N ALA A 15 0.69 -15.65 1.30
CA ALA A 15 -0.04 -15.21 0.12
C ALA A 15 -1.52 -15.00 0.45
N ALA A 16 -2.18 -14.10 -0.27
CA ALA A 16 -3.63 -13.94 -0.18
C ALA A 16 -4.34 -15.26 -0.55
N VAL A 17 -5.31 -15.67 0.29
CA VAL A 17 -6.12 -16.87 0.07
C VAL A 17 -6.91 -16.78 -1.24
N ASN A 18 -7.36 -15.57 -1.59
CA ASN A 18 -8.06 -15.28 -2.82
C ASN A 18 -7.25 -14.31 -3.67
N LYS A 19 -6.98 -14.67 -4.93
CA LYS A 19 -6.20 -13.87 -5.88
C LYS A 19 -6.99 -12.69 -6.49
N THR A 20 -8.31 -12.68 -6.37
CA THR A 20 -9.17 -11.60 -6.90
C THR A 20 -9.56 -10.55 -5.85
N VAL A 21 -9.21 -10.78 -4.58
CA VAL A 21 -9.49 -9.86 -3.48
C VAL A 21 -8.19 -9.37 -2.87
N TYR A 22 -7.99 -8.06 -2.83
CA TYR A 22 -6.82 -7.45 -2.21
C TYR A 22 -6.97 -7.39 -0.68
N ASN A 23 -6.07 -8.03 0.05
CA ASN A 23 -6.10 -8.09 1.52
C ASN A 23 -5.03 -7.17 2.15
N THR A 24 -5.47 -6.05 2.72
CA THR A 24 -4.59 -5.05 3.34
C THR A 24 -4.07 -5.43 4.73
N THR A 25 -4.53 -6.55 5.30
CA THR A 25 -4.06 -7.05 6.60
C THR A 25 -2.78 -7.86 6.50
N LEU A 26 -2.37 -8.26 5.29
CA LEU A 26 -1.11 -8.95 5.04
C LEU A 26 0.07 -7.98 5.18
N ASN A 27 1.19 -8.49 5.70
CA ASN A 27 2.42 -7.71 5.77
C ASN A 27 2.90 -7.32 4.36
N GLY A 28 3.17 -6.04 4.14
CA GLY A 28 3.53 -5.49 2.83
C GLY A 28 2.34 -5.04 1.97
N TYR A 29 1.09 -5.25 2.41
CA TYR A 29 -0.12 -4.93 1.62
C TYR A 29 -0.93 -3.77 2.23
N SER A 30 -0.37 -3.04 3.19
CA SER A 30 -1.09 -1.98 3.90
C SER A 30 -1.59 -0.88 2.96
N ASN A 31 -2.79 -0.38 3.22
CA ASN A 31 -3.37 0.80 2.56
C ASN A 31 -3.23 2.08 3.41
N LYS A 32 -2.29 2.10 4.36
CA LYS A 32 -2.03 3.25 5.24
C LYS A 32 -0.93 4.15 4.66
N GLY A 33 -0.86 5.39 5.11
CA GLY A 33 0.09 6.40 4.64
C GLY A 33 -0.54 7.37 3.62
N HIS A 34 0.31 8.20 2.99
CA HIS A 34 -0.12 9.20 2.00
C HIS A 34 -1.19 10.21 2.49
N TYR A 35 -1.06 10.68 3.74
CA TYR A 35 -1.99 11.62 4.38
C TYR A 35 -1.98 13.05 3.81
N PHE A 36 -1.19 13.33 2.77
CA PHE A 36 -1.08 14.67 2.17
C PHE A 36 -2.43 15.23 1.69
N GLY A 37 -3.34 14.34 1.27
CA GLY A 37 -4.68 14.73 0.85
C GLY A 37 -5.65 14.98 2.01
N ASP A 38 -5.30 14.65 3.26
CA ASP A 38 -6.22 14.72 4.41
C ASP A 38 -6.68 16.12 4.74
N GLN A 39 -5.82 17.11 4.47
CA GLN A 39 -6.10 18.51 4.69
C GLN A 39 -7.06 19.11 3.66
N LEU A 40 -7.27 18.44 2.52
CA LEU A 40 -8.14 18.93 1.45
C LEU A 40 -9.62 18.80 1.84
N SER A 41 -10.35 19.89 1.62
CA SER A 41 -11.82 19.91 1.65
C SER A 41 -12.42 18.98 0.60
N ILE A 42 -13.72 18.72 0.70
CA ILE A 42 -14.44 17.86 -0.25
C ILE A 42 -14.40 18.48 -1.65
N GLU A 43 -14.51 19.80 -1.73
CA GLU A 43 -14.48 20.58 -2.96
C GLU A 43 -13.11 20.51 -3.63
N GLU A 44 -12.03 20.69 -2.86
CA GLU A 44 -10.65 20.58 -3.36
C GLU A 44 -10.32 19.16 -3.83
N ARG A 45 -10.79 18.14 -3.11
CA ARG A 45 -10.64 16.73 -3.53
C ARG A 45 -11.33 16.46 -4.87
N LYS A 46 -12.54 17.00 -5.07
CA LYS A 46 -13.25 16.89 -6.35
C LYS A 46 -12.48 17.59 -7.46
N ALA A 47 -12.03 18.82 -7.24
CA ALA A 47 -11.26 19.57 -8.21
C ALA A 47 -9.96 18.83 -8.62
N LEU A 48 -9.25 18.25 -7.64
CA LEU A 48 -8.06 17.44 -7.90
C LEU A 48 -8.38 16.21 -8.75
N VAL A 49 -9.48 15.50 -8.46
CA VAL A 49 -9.91 14.35 -9.27
C VAL A 49 -10.25 14.76 -10.70
N GLU A 50 -10.92 15.90 -10.91
CA GLU A 50 -11.18 16.41 -12.26
C GLU A 50 -9.90 16.78 -13.00
N TYR A 51 -8.92 17.38 -12.32
CA TYR A 51 -7.61 17.64 -12.90
C TYR A 51 -6.91 16.34 -13.33
N LEU A 52 -6.88 15.31 -12.48
CA LEU A 52 -6.22 14.04 -12.79
C LEU A 52 -6.81 13.31 -14.01
N LYS A 53 -8.09 13.53 -14.35
CA LYS A 53 -8.70 12.98 -15.57
C LYS A 53 -8.16 13.58 -16.87
N THR A 54 -7.45 14.72 -16.78
CA THR A 54 -6.89 15.42 -17.95
C THR A 54 -5.45 15.00 -18.28
N LEU A 55 -4.85 14.15 -17.45
CA LEU A 55 -3.50 13.58 -17.63
C LEU A 55 -3.58 12.25 -18.39
#